data_AF-A0A6I1GCQ4-F1
#
_entry.id   AF-A0A6I1GCQ4-F1
#
_cell.length_a   1.000
_cell.length_b   1.000
_cell.length_c   1.000
_cell.angle_alpha   90.00
_cell.angle_beta   90.00
_cell.angle_gamma   90.00
#
_symmetry.space_group_name_H-M   'P 1'
#
loop_
_entity.id
_entity.type
_entity.pdbx_description
1 polymer ?
#
loop_
_entity_poly.entity_id
_entity_poly.type
_entity_poly.pdbx_seq_one_letter_code
_entity_poly.pdbx_strand_id
1 'polypeptide(L)'
;MTGRIAACRFGVIMLRIFWWTTLIATIALIASLTTILTVGWPATWVDGWPIWTIALIAVIIIESIIFWIGIITVYATSVQLGIKIRVIGVLCGWIPVANLIALRLIIRTVGEEVRFESAKEQLDRSRAGARICATRYPVLLVHGVFFRDTKALNYWGRIPAELQRNGAVIYYGNHQSAASVADSARELTERIRQIVAQTGCGKVNVIAHSKGGLDMRYAIARCGAAPYVASLTTINTPHHGCGFADYLLEKIPLAAQRQVETAYNTAASHLGDKQPDFMAAVHDLTQAGCARLNVEIGDRNEISGHVSDTGPFAGIVCQSIGSRLAHATTGKFPLNFTYPLVKWFDGPNDGLVAQPSFPWGEHFTWLEPNGTRGISHADMIDLNRENIPGFDVREFYVQIVAALKQRGL
;
A
#
# COMPACT_ATOMS: atom_id res chain seq x y z
N MET A 1 -9.87 15.78 -11.16
CA MET A 1 -10.60 14.57 -10.78
C MET A 1 -10.47 13.58 -11.91
N THR A 2 -9.94 12.38 -11.64
CA THR A 2 -9.78 11.33 -12.67
C THR A 2 -11.16 10.80 -13.09
N GLY A 3 -11.28 10.28 -14.32
CA GLY A 3 -12.55 9.73 -14.83
C GLY A 3 -13.11 8.63 -13.92
N ARG A 4 -12.23 7.80 -13.35
CA ARG A 4 -12.59 6.74 -12.39
C ARG A 4 -13.27 7.29 -11.12
N ILE A 5 -12.71 8.34 -10.50
CA ILE A 5 -13.28 8.92 -9.27
C ILE A 5 -14.60 9.63 -9.56
N ALA A 6 -14.73 10.28 -10.72
CA ALA A 6 -16.01 10.84 -11.16
C ALA A 6 -17.08 9.74 -11.31
N ALA A 7 -16.73 8.59 -11.89
CA ALA A 7 -17.62 7.44 -11.98
C ALA A 7 -17.98 6.86 -10.60
N CYS A 8 -17.01 6.69 -9.69
CA CYS A 8 -17.31 6.30 -8.30
C CYS A 8 -18.29 7.27 -7.63
N ARG A 9 -18.09 8.58 -7.80
CA ARG A 9 -18.98 9.62 -7.26
C ARG A 9 -20.39 9.49 -7.82
N PHE A 10 -20.51 9.31 -9.14
CA PHE A 10 -21.78 9.09 -9.82
C PHE A 10 -22.49 7.84 -9.28
N GLY A 11 -21.80 6.69 -9.20
CA GLY A 11 -22.38 5.46 -8.67
C GLY A 11 -22.87 5.60 -7.23
N VAL A 12 -22.09 6.29 -6.37
CA VAL A 12 -22.51 6.60 -4.99
C VAL A 12 -23.76 7.48 -4.96
N ILE A 13 -23.87 8.47 -5.85
CA ILE A 13 -25.06 9.33 -5.95
C ILE A 13 -26.28 8.50 -6.36
N MET A 14 -26.17 7.66 -7.40
CA MET A 14 -27.25 6.78 -7.85
C MET A 14 -27.75 5.85 -6.72
N LEU A 15 -26.83 5.21 -5.99
CA LEU A 15 -27.18 4.33 -4.87
C LEU A 15 -27.83 5.07 -3.69
N ARG A 16 -27.45 6.33 -3.45
CA ARG A 16 -28.11 7.19 -2.45
C ARG A 16 -29.49 7.64 -2.89
N ILE A 17 -29.67 7.95 -4.17
CA ILE A 17 -30.98 8.26 -4.74
C ILE A 17 -31.89 7.06 -4.53
N PHE A 18 -31.50 5.88 -5.03
CA PHE A 18 -32.21 4.62 -4.85
C PHE A 18 -32.61 4.38 -3.39
N TRP A 19 -31.69 4.57 -2.44
CA TRP A 19 -31.97 4.39 -1.02
C TRP A 19 -33.15 5.24 -0.53
N TRP A 20 -33.16 6.53 -0.87
CA TRP A 20 -34.19 7.46 -0.42
C TRP A 20 -35.50 7.31 -1.22
N THR A 21 -35.41 7.13 -2.54
CA THR A 21 -36.58 7.00 -3.40
C THR A 21 -37.31 5.68 -3.14
N THR A 22 -36.61 4.58 -2.93
CA THR A 22 -37.21 3.30 -2.49
C THR A 22 -37.90 3.43 -1.13
N LEU A 23 -37.31 4.14 -0.16
CA LEU A 23 -37.94 4.36 1.15
C LEU A 23 -39.24 5.17 1.02
N ILE A 24 -39.19 6.30 0.31
CA ILE A 24 -40.34 7.18 0.11
C ILE A 24 -41.44 6.44 -0.68
N ALA A 25 -41.06 5.76 -1.76
CA ALA A 25 -42.01 5.00 -2.58
C ALA A 25 -42.65 3.86 -1.80
N THR A 26 -41.90 3.16 -0.94
CA THR A 26 -42.46 2.11 -0.06
C THR A 26 -43.50 2.69 0.89
N ILE A 27 -43.21 3.81 1.55
CA ILE A 27 -44.16 4.49 2.45
C ILE A 27 -45.42 4.93 1.68
N ALA A 28 -45.26 5.52 0.50
CA ALA A 28 -46.36 5.99 -0.34
C ALA A 28 -47.23 4.82 -0.87
N LEU A 29 -46.61 3.72 -1.28
CA LEU A 29 -47.30 2.52 -1.75
C LEU A 29 -48.08 1.84 -0.62
N ILE A 30 -47.53 1.79 0.60
CA ILE A 30 -48.23 1.29 1.78
C ILE A 30 -49.42 2.20 2.14
N ALA A 31 -49.22 3.51 2.18
CA ALA A 31 -50.28 4.47 2.52
C ALA A 31 -51.43 4.49 1.49
N SER A 32 -51.09 4.38 0.20
CA SER A 32 -52.11 4.25 -0.85
C SER A 32 -52.85 2.91 -0.78
N LEU A 33 -52.14 1.82 -0.49
CA LEU A 33 -52.75 0.50 -0.31
C LEU A 33 -53.70 0.49 0.90
N THR A 34 -53.30 1.06 2.05
CA THR A 34 -54.18 1.14 3.21
C THR A 34 -55.43 1.97 2.92
N THR A 35 -55.30 3.04 2.14
CA THR A 35 -56.46 3.86 1.72
C THR A 35 -57.43 3.07 0.85
N ILE A 36 -56.92 2.32 -0.14
CA ILE A 36 -57.75 1.43 -0.99
C ILE A 36 -58.48 0.38 -0.13
N LEU A 37 -57.79 -0.20 0.85
CA LEU A 37 -58.34 -1.23 1.74
C LEU A 37 -59.39 -0.71 2.74
N THR A 38 -59.28 0.55 3.17
CA THR A 38 -60.11 1.12 4.25
C THR A 38 -61.25 2.02 3.79
N VAL A 39 -61.08 2.75 2.68
CA VAL A 39 -62.04 3.75 2.20
C VAL A 39 -62.86 3.25 1.00
N GLY A 40 -62.40 2.18 0.31
CA GLY A 40 -62.87 1.87 -1.04
C GLY A 40 -63.84 0.71 -1.25
N TRP A 41 -64.44 0.17 -0.19
CA TRP A 41 -65.37 -0.96 -0.32
C TRP A 41 -66.81 -0.50 -0.62
N PRO A 42 -67.51 -1.00 -1.67
CA PRO A 42 -67.09 -1.95 -2.71
C PRO A 42 -66.82 -1.31 -4.10
N ALA A 43 -67.10 -0.01 -4.30
CA ALA A 43 -67.15 0.60 -5.64
C ALA A 43 -65.80 1.14 -6.19
N THR A 44 -64.88 1.62 -5.34
CA THR A 44 -63.56 2.13 -5.79
C THR A 44 -62.46 1.08 -5.76
N TRP A 45 -62.79 -0.13 -5.33
CA TRP A 45 -61.89 -1.28 -5.29
C TRP A 45 -61.55 -1.80 -6.69
N VAL A 46 -62.55 -1.90 -7.58
CA VAL A 46 -62.44 -2.50 -8.92
C VAL A 46 -61.56 -1.64 -9.86
N ASP A 47 -61.60 -0.32 -9.69
CA ASP A 47 -60.86 0.64 -10.51
C ASP A 47 -59.49 1.03 -9.92
N GLY A 48 -59.29 0.90 -8.60
CA GLY A 48 -58.08 1.36 -7.92
C GLY A 48 -56.90 0.37 -7.96
N TRP A 49 -57.17 -0.94 -7.90
CA TRP A 49 -56.12 -1.98 -7.87
C TRP A 49 -55.27 -2.06 -9.16
N PRO A 50 -55.80 -1.87 -10.38
CA PRO A 50 -54.97 -1.91 -11.59
C PRO A 50 -54.00 -0.73 -11.65
N ILE A 51 -54.47 0.48 -11.28
CA ILE A 51 -53.66 1.70 -11.26
C ILE A 51 -52.55 1.57 -10.22
N TRP A 52 -52.87 1.10 -9.01
CA TRP A 52 -51.88 0.85 -7.97
C TRP A 52 -50.84 -0.19 -8.42
N THR A 53 -51.27 -1.24 -9.10
CA THR A 53 -50.39 -2.29 -9.64
C THR A 53 -49.45 -1.74 -10.72
N ILE A 54 -49.96 -0.91 -11.65
CA ILE A 54 -49.14 -0.23 -12.66
C ILE A 54 -48.11 0.68 -11.99
N ALA A 55 -48.51 1.45 -10.97
CA ALA A 55 -47.60 2.31 -10.22
C ALA A 55 -46.52 1.51 -9.49
N LEU A 56 -46.88 0.40 -8.84
CA LEU A 56 -45.93 -0.51 -8.20
C LEU A 56 -44.91 -1.05 -9.21
N ILE A 57 -45.37 -1.54 -10.36
CA ILE A 57 -44.48 -2.07 -11.42
C ILE A 57 -43.55 -0.97 -11.93
N ALA A 58 -44.07 0.23 -12.19
CA ALA A 58 -43.27 1.37 -12.66
C ALA A 58 -42.19 1.74 -11.63
N VAL A 59 -42.54 1.82 -10.34
CA VAL A 59 -41.58 2.06 -9.25
C VAL A 59 -40.51 0.98 -9.23
N ILE A 60 -40.89 -0.31 -9.28
CA ILE A 60 -39.93 -1.42 -9.28
C ILE A 60 -38.95 -1.30 -10.45
N ILE A 61 -39.42 -0.99 -11.66
CA ILE A 61 -38.58 -0.86 -12.85
C ILE A 61 -37.61 0.33 -12.70
N ILE A 62 -38.11 1.50 -12.32
CA ILE A 62 -37.31 2.72 -12.17
C ILE A 62 -36.23 2.52 -11.10
N GLU A 63 -36.61 2.04 -9.92
CA GLU A 63 -35.68 1.79 -8.81
C GLU A 63 -34.65 0.73 -9.18
N SER A 64 -35.05 -0.33 -9.90
CA SER A 64 -34.14 -1.36 -10.39
C SER A 64 -33.08 -0.78 -11.34
N ILE A 65 -33.47 0.10 -12.28
CA ILE A 65 -32.54 0.73 -13.21
C ILE A 65 -31.52 1.60 -12.45
N ILE A 66 -31.98 2.45 -11.52
CA ILE A 66 -31.12 3.32 -10.72
C ILE A 66 -30.14 2.49 -9.89
N PHE A 67 -30.64 1.43 -9.23
CA PHE A 67 -29.82 0.52 -8.45
C PHE A 67 -28.73 -0.16 -9.28
N TRP A 68 -29.10 -0.80 -10.40
CA TRP A 68 -28.16 -1.56 -11.22
C TRP A 68 -27.09 -0.66 -11.84
N ILE A 69 -27.46 0.53 -12.31
CA ILE A 69 -26.48 1.52 -12.79
C ILE A 69 -25.51 1.90 -11.65
N GLY A 70 -26.04 2.21 -10.47
CA GLY A 70 -25.22 2.58 -9.32
C GLY A 70 -24.28 1.47 -8.87
N ILE A 71 -24.80 0.25 -8.68
CA ILE A 71 -24.04 -0.87 -8.12
C ILE A 71 -22.97 -1.37 -9.10
N ILE A 72 -23.29 -1.50 -10.39
CA ILE A 72 -22.34 -1.90 -11.43
C ILE A 72 -21.21 -0.88 -11.52
N THR A 73 -21.56 0.42 -11.51
CA THR A 73 -20.56 1.49 -11.55
C THR A 73 -19.59 1.37 -10.39
N VAL A 74 -20.08 1.33 -9.14
CA VAL A 74 -19.16 1.27 -7.99
C VAL A 74 -18.38 -0.04 -7.91
N TYR A 75 -18.95 -1.17 -8.37
CA TYR A 75 -18.25 -2.45 -8.42
C TYR A 75 -17.10 -2.43 -9.43
N ALA A 76 -17.33 -1.84 -10.60
CA ALA A 76 -16.35 -1.76 -11.67
C ALA A 76 -15.25 -0.72 -11.41
N THR A 77 -15.55 0.38 -10.72
CA THR A 77 -14.63 1.53 -10.63
C THR A 77 -13.93 1.70 -9.29
N SER A 78 -14.49 1.19 -8.19
CA SER A 78 -13.91 1.35 -6.84
C SER A 78 -12.73 0.42 -6.62
N VAL A 79 -11.63 0.98 -6.10
CA VAL A 79 -10.47 0.19 -5.65
C VAL A 79 -10.61 -0.20 -4.18
N GLN A 80 -11.25 0.66 -3.37
CA GLN A 80 -11.44 0.41 -1.93
C GLN A 80 -12.51 -0.63 -1.64
N LEU A 81 -13.41 -0.89 -2.61
CA LEU A 81 -14.39 -1.96 -2.51
C LEU A 81 -13.71 -3.32 -2.72
N GLY A 82 -13.06 -3.83 -1.67
CA GLY A 82 -12.37 -5.12 -1.73
C GLY A 82 -13.30 -6.29 -2.08
N ILE A 83 -12.71 -7.41 -2.54
CA ILE A 83 -13.45 -8.63 -2.92
C ILE A 83 -14.42 -9.09 -1.83
N LYS A 84 -14.05 -8.96 -0.55
CA LYS A 84 -14.89 -9.32 0.61
C LYS A 84 -16.20 -8.56 0.62
N ILE A 85 -16.17 -7.24 0.44
CA ILE A 85 -17.38 -6.40 0.46
C ILE A 85 -18.24 -6.67 -0.78
N ARG A 86 -17.61 -6.88 -1.94
CA ARG A 86 -18.32 -7.27 -3.17
C ARG A 86 -19.09 -8.59 -2.98
N VAL A 87 -18.44 -9.61 -2.41
CA VAL A 87 -19.06 -10.91 -2.14
C VAL A 87 -20.19 -10.79 -1.12
N ILE A 88 -19.99 -10.04 -0.04
CA ILE A 88 -21.07 -9.77 0.93
C ILE A 88 -22.26 -9.11 0.25
N GLY A 89 -22.04 -8.11 -0.61
CA GLY A 89 -23.11 -7.46 -1.36
C GLY A 89 -23.89 -8.42 -2.26
N VAL A 90 -23.21 -9.32 -2.96
CA VAL A 90 -23.85 -10.33 -3.82
C VAL A 90 -24.65 -11.35 -2.99
N LEU A 91 -24.08 -11.86 -1.90
CA LEU A 91 -24.73 -12.87 -1.06
C LEU A 91 -25.91 -12.30 -0.27
N CYS A 92 -25.77 -11.08 0.26
CA CYS A 92 -26.80 -10.44 1.07
C CYS A 92 -27.85 -9.71 0.21
N GLY A 93 -27.65 -9.55 -1.10
CA GLY A 93 -28.51 -8.75 -1.99
C GLY A 93 -29.99 -9.16 -1.97
N TRP A 94 -30.26 -10.43 -1.74
CA TRP A 94 -31.62 -11.01 -1.72
C TRP A 94 -32.25 -11.08 -0.33
N ILE A 95 -31.50 -10.72 0.72
CA ILE A 95 -31.94 -10.79 2.11
C ILE A 95 -32.35 -9.37 2.53
N PRO A 96 -33.63 -9.06 2.80
CA PRO A 96 -34.12 -7.68 2.88
C PRO A 96 -33.30 -6.74 3.79
N VAL A 97 -33.19 -7.09 5.08
CA VAL A 97 -32.46 -6.26 6.05
C VAL A 97 -30.94 -6.30 5.80
N ALA A 98 -30.40 -7.47 5.42
CA ALA A 98 -28.97 -7.60 5.19
C ALA A 98 -28.51 -6.86 3.91
N ASN A 99 -29.35 -6.79 2.88
CA ASN A 99 -29.11 -6.02 1.66
C ASN A 99 -28.96 -4.54 1.98
N LEU A 100 -29.82 -3.97 2.84
CA LEU A 100 -29.70 -2.57 3.26
C LEU A 100 -28.39 -2.32 4.03
N ILE A 101 -28.01 -3.23 4.93
CA ILE A 101 -26.74 -3.12 5.66
C ILE A 101 -25.54 -3.19 4.70
N ALA A 102 -25.55 -4.15 3.77
CA ALA A 102 -24.50 -4.32 2.77
C ALA A 102 -24.41 -3.10 1.83
N LEU A 103 -25.55 -2.58 1.36
CA LEU A 103 -25.61 -1.40 0.51
C LEU A 103 -25.09 -0.15 1.24
N ARG A 104 -25.44 0.02 2.53
CA ARG A 104 -24.88 1.12 3.35
C ARG A 104 -23.36 1.02 3.48
N LEU A 105 -22.83 -0.19 3.68
CA LEU A 105 -21.39 -0.44 3.73
C LEU A 105 -20.73 -0.06 2.39
N ILE A 106 -21.28 -0.50 1.26
CA ILE A 106 -20.77 -0.19 -0.09
C ILE A 106 -20.77 1.33 -0.33
N ILE A 107 -21.89 2.01 -0.10
CA ILE A 107 -22.02 3.46 -0.26
C ILE A 107 -21.00 4.21 0.59
N ARG A 108 -20.81 3.77 1.85
CA ARG A 108 -19.85 4.37 2.76
C ARG A 108 -18.42 4.18 2.27
N THR A 109 -18.01 2.96 1.95
CA THR A 109 -16.64 2.65 1.49
C THR A 109 -16.29 3.42 0.22
N VAL A 110 -17.15 3.40 -0.80
CA VAL A 110 -16.87 4.12 -2.06
C VAL A 110 -16.99 5.63 -1.87
N GLY A 111 -17.89 6.10 -1.00
CA GLY A 111 -17.99 7.51 -0.64
C GLY A 111 -16.75 8.04 0.07
N GLU A 112 -16.16 7.26 0.98
CA GLU A 112 -14.88 7.57 1.63
C GLU A 112 -13.72 7.57 0.63
N GLU A 113 -13.69 6.62 -0.33
CA GLU A 113 -12.72 6.65 -1.44
C GLU A 113 -12.82 7.94 -2.26
N VAL A 114 -14.02 8.32 -2.68
CA VAL A 114 -14.25 9.55 -3.46
C VAL A 114 -13.77 10.77 -2.68
N ARG A 115 -14.10 10.86 -1.39
CA ARG A 115 -13.67 11.97 -0.53
C ARG A 115 -12.14 12.04 -0.43
N PHE A 116 -11.50 10.91 -0.11
CA PHE A 116 -10.05 10.83 0.08
C PHE A 116 -9.31 11.23 -1.20
N GLU A 117 -9.65 10.61 -2.33
CA GLU A 117 -8.97 10.84 -3.60
C GLU A 117 -9.25 12.24 -4.16
N SER A 118 -10.44 12.80 -3.91
CA SER A 118 -10.76 14.19 -4.30
C SER A 118 -9.98 15.20 -3.47
N ALA A 119 -9.85 14.98 -2.15
CA ALA A 119 -9.07 15.85 -1.27
C ALA A 119 -7.59 15.84 -1.65
N LYS A 120 -7.03 14.65 -1.95
CA LYS A 120 -5.65 14.51 -2.44
C LYS A 120 -5.44 15.26 -3.75
N GLU A 121 -6.32 15.05 -4.73
CA GLU A 121 -6.27 15.75 -6.02
C GLU A 121 -6.34 17.29 -5.86
N GLN A 122 -7.14 17.78 -4.92
CA GLN A 122 -7.22 19.21 -4.62
C GLN A 122 -5.93 19.73 -3.98
N LEU A 123 -5.35 18.99 -3.03
CA LEU A 123 -4.07 19.32 -2.41
C LEU A 123 -2.97 19.42 -3.48
N ASP A 124 -2.82 18.42 -4.35
CA ASP A 124 -1.78 18.43 -5.38
C ASP A 124 -1.96 19.54 -6.41
N ARG A 125 -3.21 19.86 -6.77
CA ARG A 125 -3.50 21.03 -7.61
C ARG A 125 -3.07 22.33 -6.94
N SER A 126 -3.37 22.49 -5.65
CA SER A 126 -3.07 23.72 -4.91
C SER A 126 -1.56 24.00 -4.81
N ARG A 127 -0.72 22.95 -4.82
CA ARG A 127 0.74 23.06 -4.72
C ARG A 127 1.50 22.75 -6.01
N ALA A 128 0.80 22.57 -7.14
CA ALA A 128 1.41 22.15 -8.40
C ALA A 128 2.56 23.08 -8.84
N GLY A 129 2.41 24.40 -8.65
CA GLY A 129 3.43 25.39 -8.96
C GLY A 129 4.69 25.30 -8.09
N ALA A 130 4.56 24.86 -6.83
CA ALA A 130 5.68 24.78 -5.89
C ALA A 130 6.64 23.61 -6.18
N ARG A 131 6.16 22.59 -6.92
CA ARG A 131 6.93 21.39 -7.29
C ARG A 131 7.76 20.86 -6.11
N ILE A 132 7.09 20.59 -5.00
CA ILE A 132 7.75 20.38 -3.70
C ILE A 132 8.67 19.17 -3.66
N CYS A 133 8.54 18.21 -4.59
CA CYS A 133 9.42 17.05 -4.71
C CYS A 133 10.52 17.19 -5.77
N ALA A 134 10.69 18.38 -6.37
CA ALA A 134 11.78 18.65 -7.32
C ALA A 134 13.12 18.84 -6.58
N THR A 135 13.74 17.73 -6.18
CA THR A 135 15.08 17.65 -5.55
C THR A 135 16.20 17.96 -6.55
N ARG A 136 17.38 18.32 -6.03
CA ARG A 136 18.60 18.54 -6.82
C ARG A 136 19.07 17.23 -7.46
N TYR A 137 19.07 16.14 -6.71
CA TYR A 137 19.40 14.79 -7.17
C TYR A 137 18.12 13.97 -7.40
N PRO A 138 18.06 13.15 -8.47
CA PRO A 138 16.89 12.31 -8.71
C PRO A 138 16.71 11.25 -7.61
N VAL A 139 15.47 10.79 -7.45
CA VAL A 139 15.12 9.76 -6.46
C VAL A 139 15.30 8.38 -7.08
N LEU A 140 16.05 7.51 -6.41
CA LEU A 140 16.16 6.09 -6.72
C LEU A 140 15.31 5.29 -5.74
N LEU A 141 14.30 4.60 -6.25
CA LEU A 141 13.48 3.68 -5.47
C LEU A 141 14.09 2.28 -5.53
N VAL A 142 14.36 1.67 -4.36
CA VAL A 142 14.99 0.35 -4.23
C VAL A 142 14.07 -0.62 -3.48
N HIS A 143 13.56 -1.63 -4.19
CA HIS A 143 12.64 -2.62 -3.63
C HIS A 143 13.35 -3.60 -2.69
N GLY A 144 12.55 -4.36 -1.93
CA GLY A 144 13.04 -5.48 -1.13
C GLY A 144 12.85 -6.84 -1.82
N VAL A 145 12.81 -7.88 -0.99
CA VAL A 145 12.62 -9.27 -1.43
C VAL A 145 11.21 -9.52 -2.00
N PHE A 146 11.09 -10.53 -2.87
CA PHE A 146 9.86 -11.05 -3.53
C PHE A 146 9.34 -10.33 -4.78
N PHE A 147 9.53 -9.02 -4.93
CA PHE A 147 8.95 -8.29 -6.05
C PHE A 147 9.93 -7.26 -6.61
N ARG A 148 10.11 -7.29 -7.93
CA ARG A 148 10.93 -6.31 -8.67
C ARG A 148 10.20 -4.98 -8.86
N ASP A 149 10.96 -3.90 -8.87
CA ASP A 149 10.49 -2.56 -9.19
C ASP A 149 10.37 -2.32 -10.70
N THR A 150 9.43 -3.00 -11.36
CA THR A 150 9.11 -2.69 -12.76
C THR A 150 7.92 -1.74 -12.87
N LYS A 151 7.89 -0.91 -13.92
CA LYS A 151 6.69 -0.10 -14.26
C LYS A 151 5.44 -0.97 -14.48
N ALA A 152 5.61 -2.24 -14.86
CA ALA A 152 4.52 -3.16 -15.19
C ALA A 152 3.90 -3.83 -13.96
N LEU A 153 4.72 -4.31 -13.02
CA LEU A 153 4.26 -4.99 -11.79
C LEU A 153 4.01 -4.01 -10.63
N ASN A 154 4.59 -2.81 -10.72
CA ASN A 154 4.38 -1.65 -9.85
C ASN A 154 4.40 -1.95 -8.34
N TYR A 155 5.57 -2.39 -7.85
CA TYR A 155 5.88 -2.61 -6.43
C TYR A 155 5.50 -1.44 -5.52
N TRP A 156 5.68 -0.22 -6.02
CA TRP A 156 5.50 1.03 -5.27
C TRP A 156 4.09 1.61 -5.36
N GLY A 157 3.13 0.85 -5.89
CA GLY A 157 1.73 1.25 -5.97
C GLY A 157 1.53 2.64 -6.60
N ARG A 158 0.82 3.53 -5.89
CA ARG A 158 0.51 4.89 -6.39
C ARG A 158 1.62 5.91 -6.09
N ILE A 159 2.67 5.53 -5.35
CA ILE A 159 3.69 6.47 -4.85
C ILE A 159 4.49 7.15 -5.99
N PRO A 160 5.02 6.44 -7.01
CA PRO A 160 5.89 7.09 -8.00
C PRO A 160 5.17 8.15 -8.83
N ALA A 161 3.92 7.86 -9.24
CA ALA A 161 3.11 8.81 -9.99
C ALA A 161 2.82 10.07 -9.16
N GLU A 162 2.62 9.92 -7.85
CA GLU A 162 2.41 11.05 -6.95
C GLU A 162 3.67 11.93 -6.81
N LEU A 163 4.81 11.29 -6.59
CA LEU A 163 6.10 11.99 -6.49
C LEU A 163 6.44 12.74 -7.79
N GLN A 164 6.23 12.10 -8.95
CA GLN A 164 6.43 12.72 -10.26
C GLN A 164 5.50 13.91 -10.48
N ARG A 165 4.23 13.78 -10.09
CA ARG A 165 3.25 14.87 -10.14
C ARG A 165 3.68 16.09 -9.33
N ASN A 166 4.38 15.86 -8.21
CA ASN A 166 4.94 16.90 -7.36
C ASN A 166 6.37 17.33 -7.76
N GLY A 167 6.88 16.86 -8.90
CA GLY A 167 8.09 17.35 -9.54
C GLY A 167 9.33 16.48 -9.42
N ALA A 168 9.25 15.31 -8.78
CA ALA A 168 10.38 14.39 -8.65
C ALA A 168 10.77 13.74 -9.98
N VAL A 169 12.06 13.50 -10.16
CA VAL A 169 12.59 12.60 -11.20
C VAL A 169 12.89 11.26 -10.54
N ILE A 170 12.31 10.18 -11.06
CA ILE A 170 12.36 8.85 -10.43
C ILE A 170 13.07 7.84 -11.32
N TYR A 171 13.99 7.11 -10.69
CA TYR A 171 14.60 5.90 -11.21
C TYR A 171 14.29 4.71 -10.30
N TYR A 172 14.48 3.53 -10.86
CA TYR A 172 14.30 2.23 -10.20
C TYR A 172 15.64 1.49 -10.18
N GLY A 173 15.85 0.72 -9.10
CA GLY A 173 17.03 -0.10 -8.88
C GLY A 173 17.15 -1.24 -9.89
N ASN A 174 16.04 -1.86 -10.31
CA ASN A 174 16.00 -2.96 -11.29
C ASN A 174 16.95 -4.14 -10.97
N HIS A 175 17.30 -4.33 -9.70
CA HIS A 175 18.16 -5.42 -9.26
C HIS A 175 17.35 -6.71 -9.04
N GLN A 176 18.03 -7.84 -8.86
CA GLN A 176 17.37 -9.11 -8.55
C GLN A 176 16.72 -9.09 -7.17
N SER A 177 15.44 -9.47 -7.09
CA SER A 177 14.66 -9.44 -5.85
C SER A 177 15.03 -10.56 -4.87
N ALA A 178 15.48 -11.70 -5.38
CA ALA A 178 15.82 -12.87 -4.58
C ALA A 178 17.34 -13.11 -4.49
N ALA A 179 18.21 -12.17 -4.89
CA ALA A 179 19.65 -12.35 -4.74
C ALA A 179 20.12 -12.01 -3.31
N SER A 180 21.33 -12.47 -2.94
CA SER A 180 21.99 -12.07 -1.69
C SER A 180 22.13 -10.54 -1.59
N VAL A 181 22.34 -10.03 -0.38
CA VAL A 181 22.58 -8.59 -0.14
C VAL A 181 23.80 -8.10 -0.92
N ALA A 182 24.88 -8.88 -0.91
CA ALA A 182 26.12 -8.52 -1.60
C ALA A 182 25.97 -8.48 -3.13
N ASP A 183 25.25 -9.43 -3.72
CA ASP A 183 25.03 -9.46 -5.18
C ASP A 183 24.10 -8.33 -5.62
N SER A 184 23.00 -8.14 -4.89
CA SER A 184 22.05 -7.04 -5.09
C SER A 184 22.75 -5.68 -5.02
N ALA A 185 23.67 -5.51 -4.06
CA ALA A 185 24.45 -4.30 -3.89
C ALA A 185 25.39 -4.00 -5.08
N ARG A 186 25.98 -5.03 -5.71
CA ARG A 186 26.80 -4.84 -6.92
C ARG A 186 25.96 -4.38 -8.10
N GLU A 187 24.79 -5.00 -8.31
CA GLU A 187 23.86 -4.58 -9.36
C GLU A 187 23.37 -3.15 -9.16
N LEU A 188 23.00 -2.79 -7.92
CA LEU A 188 22.56 -1.44 -7.56
C LEU A 188 23.66 -0.40 -7.77
N THR A 189 24.91 -0.73 -7.42
CA THR A 189 26.04 0.18 -7.63
C THR A 189 26.25 0.48 -9.12
N GLU A 190 26.20 -0.55 -9.95
CA GLU A 190 26.30 -0.39 -11.41
C GLU A 190 25.12 0.41 -11.95
N ARG A 191 23.91 0.14 -11.47
CA ARG A 191 22.71 0.91 -11.85
C ARG A 191 22.85 2.39 -11.53
N ILE A 192 23.34 2.74 -10.34
CA ILE A 192 23.56 4.12 -9.91
C ILE A 192 24.59 4.81 -10.82
N ARG A 193 25.70 4.13 -11.13
CA ARG A 193 26.71 4.65 -12.05
C ARG A 193 26.15 4.94 -13.43
N GLN A 194 25.32 4.04 -13.97
CA GLN A 194 24.65 4.25 -15.25
C GLN A 194 23.74 5.48 -15.23
N ILE A 195 22.93 5.64 -14.18
CA ILE A 195 22.04 6.81 -14.03
C ILE A 195 22.87 8.09 -13.98
N VAL A 196 23.91 8.13 -13.15
CA VAL A 196 24.78 9.31 -13.01
C VAL A 196 25.49 9.63 -14.32
N ALA A 197 26.03 8.63 -15.02
CA ALA A 197 26.70 8.82 -16.30
C ALA A 197 25.75 9.33 -17.40
N GLN A 198 24.52 8.80 -17.46
CA GLN A 198 23.54 9.17 -18.48
C GLN A 198 22.92 10.55 -18.24
N THR A 199 22.74 10.95 -16.98
CA THR A 199 22.01 12.17 -16.62
C THR A 199 22.90 13.34 -16.23
N GLY A 200 24.16 13.08 -15.86
CA GLY A 200 25.07 14.07 -15.29
C GLY A 200 24.67 14.56 -13.90
N CYS A 201 23.74 13.88 -13.20
CA CYS A 201 23.22 14.35 -11.91
C CYS A 201 24.24 14.29 -10.75
N GLY A 202 25.35 13.58 -10.93
CA GLY A 202 26.41 13.39 -9.93
C GLY A 202 26.04 12.41 -8.81
N LYS A 203 24.89 12.62 -8.16
CA LYS A 203 24.38 11.76 -7.07
C LYS A 203 22.89 11.42 -7.23
N VAL A 204 22.41 10.48 -6.41
CA VAL A 204 21.00 10.12 -6.27
C VAL A 204 20.53 10.18 -4.81
N ASN A 205 19.25 10.45 -4.60
CA ASN A 205 18.58 10.29 -3.30
C ASN A 205 17.91 8.92 -3.25
N VAL A 206 18.35 8.03 -2.37
CA VAL A 206 17.83 6.65 -2.32
C VAL A 206 16.71 6.53 -1.29
N ILE A 207 15.59 5.94 -1.71
CA ILE A 207 14.54 5.46 -0.81
C ILE A 207 14.42 3.94 -1.01
N ALA A 208 14.75 3.20 0.03
CA ALA A 208 14.85 1.75 -0.02
C ALA A 208 13.87 1.11 0.95
N HIS A 209 13.19 0.03 0.53
CA HIS A 209 12.22 -0.67 1.36
C HIS A 209 12.70 -2.07 1.75
N SER A 210 12.45 -2.49 2.98
CA SER A 210 12.73 -3.85 3.46
C SER A 210 14.20 -4.24 3.21
N LYS A 211 14.47 -5.41 2.61
CA LYS A 211 15.82 -5.86 2.21
C LYS A 211 16.62 -4.82 1.42
N GLY A 212 15.96 -4.00 0.59
CA GLY A 212 16.63 -2.99 -0.23
C GLY A 212 17.45 -1.98 0.58
N GLY A 213 17.08 -1.75 1.85
CA GLY A 213 17.87 -0.92 2.75
C GLY A 213 19.22 -1.55 3.12
N LEU A 214 19.25 -2.88 3.33
CA LEU A 214 20.51 -3.63 3.55
C LEU A 214 21.36 -3.65 2.28
N ASP A 215 20.73 -3.86 1.12
CA ASP A 215 21.39 -3.85 -0.19
C ASP A 215 22.11 -2.52 -0.43
N MET A 216 21.44 -1.42 -0.13
CA MET A 216 22.01 -0.08 -0.29
C MET A 216 23.08 0.25 0.74
N ARG A 217 22.91 -0.18 2.00
CA ARG A 217 23.97 -0.06 3.01
C ARG A 217 25.24 -0.78 2.56
N TYR A 218 25.11 -2.00 2.04
CA TYR A 218 26.24 -2.77 1.52
C TYR A 218 26.83 -2.13 0.24
N ALA A 219 25.99 -1.63 -0.66
CA ALA A 219 26.44 -0.96 -1.89
C ALA A 219 27.31 0.26 -1.60
N ILE A 220 26.88 1.09 -0.64
CA ILE A 220 27.59 2.29 -0.20
C ILE A 220 28.93 1.89 0.43
N ALA A 221 28.92 0.97 1.40
CA ALA A 221 30.10 0.65 2.19
C ALA A 221 31.13 -0.22 1.46
N ARG A 222 30.68 -1.15 0.60
CA ARG A 222 31.53 -2.25 0.10
C ARG A 222 31.62 -2.34 -1.42
N CYS A 223 30.70 -1.72 -2.17
CA CYS A 223 30.67 -1.81 -3.63
C CYS A 223 31.04 -0.51 -4.36
N GLY A 224 31.28 0.58 -3.62
CA GLY A 224 31.72 1.85 -4.17
C GLY A 224 30.59 2.72 -4.72
N ALA A 225 29.39 2.62 -4.14
CA ALA A 225 28.28 3.53 -4.44
C ALA A 225 28.36 4.86 -3.68
N ALA A 226 29.13 4.95 -2.58
CA ALA A 226 29.18 6.12 -1.70
C ALA A 226 29.34 7.49 -2.42
N PRO A 227 30.24 7.65 -3.42
CA PRO A 227 30.40 8.95 -4.11
C PRO A 227 29.15 9.42 -4.86
N TYR A 228 28.25 8.50 -5.19
CA TYR A 228 27.07 8.71 -6.03
C TYR A 228 25.76 8.76 -5.24
N VAL A 229 25.81 8.70 -3.92
CA VAL A 229 24.61 8.74 -3.06
C VAL A 229 24.64 10.01 -2.23
N ALA A 230 23.50 10.73 -2.22
CA ALA A 230 23.31 11.96 -1.44
C ALA A 230 22.53 11.67 -0.14
N SER A 231 21.55 10.76 -0.21
CA SER A 231 20.81 10.30 0.96
C SER A 231 20.44 8.83 0.84
N LEU A 232 20.28 8.15 1.99
CA LEU A 232 19.65 6.85 2.12
C LEU A 232 18.52 6.93 3.15
N THR A 233 17.29 6.79 2.67
CA THR A 233 16.08 6.66 3.49
C THR A 233 15.62 5.21 3.45
N THR A 234 15.64 4.52 4.58
CA THR A 234 15.16 3.14 4.66
C THR A 234 13.75 3.07 5.23
N ILE A 235 12.89 2.27 4.61
CA ILE A 235 11.49 2.08 4.97
C ILE A 235 11.30 0.63 5.37
N ASN A 236 10.94 0.40 6.62
CA ASN A 236 10.71 -0.90 7.21
C ASN A 236 11.85 -1.91 6.97
N THR A 237 13.09 -1.45 6.95
CA THR A 237 14.26 -2.33 6.76
C THR A 237 14.59 -3.07 8.06
N PRO A 238 14.82 -4.40 8.01
CA PRO A 238 15.24 -5.17 9.16
C PRO A 238 16.75 -5.01 9.40
N HIS A 239 17.19 -3.84 9.87
CA HIS A 239 18.60 -3.54 10.11
C HIS A 239 19.27 -4.46 11.13
N HIS A 240 18.49 -5.04 12.04
CA HIS A 240 18.94 -6.03 13.03
C HIS A 240 18.38 -7.43 12.75
N GLY A 241 17.78 -7.64 11.57
CA GLY A 241 17.20 -8.91 11.15
C GLY A 241 15.86 -9.20 11.80
N CYS A 242 15.36 -10.41 11.56
CA CYS A 242 14.08 -10.91 12.02
C CYS A 242 14.27 -12.17 12.87
N GLY A 243 14.06 -12.10 14.20
CA GLY A 243 14.31 -13.23 15.10
C GLY A 243 13.42 -14.44 14.83
N PHE A 244 12.17 -14.21 14.42
CA PHE A 244 11.27 -15.30 14.02
C PHE A 244 11.75 -16.07 12.77
N ALA A 245 12.56 -15.45 11.90
CA ALA A 245 13.07 -16.08 10.69
C ALA A 245 14.13 -17.14 11.02
N ASP A 246 15.04 -16.86 11.98
CA ASP A 246 15.98 -17.85 12.51
C ASP A 246 15.22 -19.06 13.06
N TYR A 247 14.18 -18.82 13.85
CA TYR A 247 13.35 -19.89 14.43
C TYR A 247 12.62 -20.72 13.36
N LEU A 248 12.01 -20.09 12.35
CA LEU A 248 11.32 -20.80 11.28
C LEU A 248 12.28 -21.68 10.46
N LEU A 249 13.47 -21.18 10.16
CA LEU A 249 14.49 -21.96 9.45
C LEU A 249 14.99 -23.15 10.26
N GLU A 250 15.05 -23.05 11.59
CA GLU A 250 15.44 -24.18 12.44
C GLU A 250 14.32 -25.24 12.53
N LYS A 251 13.05 -24.82 12.60
CA LYS A 251 11.92 -25.74 12.86
C LYS A 251 11.28 -26.32 11.61
N ILE A 252 11.31 -25.63 10.48
CA ILE A 252 10.68 -26.12 9.24
C ILE A 252 11.55 -27.26 8.67
N PRO A 253 10.97 -28.44 8.37
CA PRO A 253 11.72 -29.53 7.75
C PRO A 253 12.38 -29.09 6.44
N LEU A 254 13.61 -29.57 6.18
CA LEU A 254 14.39 -29.19 4.99
C LEU A 254 13.62 -29.41 3.67
N ALA A 255 12.79 -30.45 3.60
CA ALA A 255 11.94 -30.71 2.44
C ALA A 255 10.93 -29.58 2.18
N ALA A 256 10.32 -29.04 3.23
CA ALA A 256 9.39 -27.91 3.13
C ALA A 256 10.14 -26.61 2.79
N GLN A 257 11.35 -26.39 3.34
CA GLN A 257 12.19 -25.25 2.95
C GLN A 257 12.51 -25.28 1.44
N ARG A 258 12.93 -26.44 0.92
CA ARG A 258 13.22 -26.62 -0.51
C ARG A 258 12.00 -26.41 -1.40
N GLN A 259 10.81 -26.81 -0.95
CA GLN A 259 9.56 -26.56 -1.70
C GLN A 259 9.26 -25.06 -1.79
N VAL A 260 9.39 -24.36 -0.67
CA VAL A 260 9.19 -22.90 -0.61
C VAL A 260 10.23 -22.17 -1.46
N GLU A 261 11.50 -22.54 -1.33
CA GLU A 261 12.60 -22.02 -2.15
C GLU A 261 12.33 -22.23 -3.64
N THR A 262 11.96 -23.44 -4.05
CA THR A 262 11.68 -23.74 -5.47
C THR A 262 10.53 -22.89 -5.99
N ALA A 263 9.45 -22.75 -5.22
CA ALA A 263 8.30 -21.94 -5.60
C ALA A 263 8.68 -20.46 -5.77
N TYR A 264 9.44 -19.89 -4.82
CA TYR A 264 9.87 -18.50 -4.89
C TYR A 264 10.89 -18.23 -5.99
N ASN A 265 11.90 -19.08 -6.15
CA ASN A 265 12.88 -18.93 -7.22
C ASN A 265 12.23 -19.04 -8.61
N THR A 266 11.26 -19.95 -8.78
CA THR A 266 10.48 -20.07 -10.03
C THR A 266 9.68 -18.81 -10.28
N ALA A 267 8.95 -18.31 -9.29
CA ALA A 267 8.18 -17.08 -9.41
C ALA A 267 9.07 -15.87 -9.73
N ALA A 268 10.20 -15.71 -9.02
CA ALA A 268 11.17 -14.64 -9.24
C ALA A 268 11.76 -14.69 -10.65
N SER A 269 12.10 -15.88 -11.15
CA SER A 269 12.57 -16.09 -12.53
C SER A 269 11.53 -15.66 -13.57
N HIS A 270 10.26 -16.05 -13.38
CA HIS A 270 9.16 -15.59 -14.24
C HIS A 270 8.94 -14.06 -14.19
N LEU A 271 9.28 -13.42 -13.07
CA LEU A 271 9.22 -11.97 -12.91
C LEU A 271 10.49 -11.27 -13.40
N GLY A 272 11.52 -12.01 -13.83
CA GLY A 272 12.71 -11.50 -14.51
C GLY A 272 14.04 -11.58 -13.74
N ASP A 273 14.08 -12.23 -12.57
CA ASP A 273 15.34 -12.52 -11.89
C ASP A 273 16.14 -13.56 -12.69
N LYS A 274 17.41 -13.25 -13.01
CA LYS A 274 18.25 -14.14 -13.83
C LYS A 274 18.80 -15.32 -13.04
N GLN A 275 19.16 -15.09 -11.78
CA GLN A 275 19.75 -16.08 -10.88
C GLN A 275 19.16 -15.92 -9.46
N PRO A 276 17.86 -16.23 -9.26
CA PRO A 276 17.23 -16.06 -7.96
C PRO A 276 17.78 -17.06 -6.93
N ASP A 277 18.05 -16.59 -5.71
CA ASP A 277 18.51 -17.38 -4.57
C ASP A 277 17.76 -16.98 -3.30
N PHE A 278 16.49 -17.41 -3.23
CA PHE A 278 15.59 -17.08 -2.14
C PHE A 278 16.18 -17.42 -0.76
N MET A 279 16.89 -18.54 -0.63
CA MET A 279 17.44 -18.95 0.67
C MET A 279 18.60 -18.05 1.09
N ALA A 280 19.48 -17.63 0.17
CA ALA A 280 20.50 -16.63 0.50
C ALA A 280 19.88 -15.33 0.98
N ALA A 281 18.83 -14.85 0.29
CA ALA A 281 18.11 -13.64 0.71
C ALA A 281 17.45 -13.81 2.09
N VAL A 282 16.85 -14.96 2.39
CA VAL A 282 16.26 -15.21 3.72
C VAL A 282 17.34 -15.29 4.79
N HIS A 283 18.46 -15.98 4.53
CA HIS A 283 19.58 -16.08 5.47
C HIS A 283 20.20 -14.72 5.80
N ASP A 284 20.30 -13.81 4.83
CA ASP A 284 20.78 -12.45 5.07
C ASP A 284 19.79 -11.62 5.91
N LEU A 285 18.49 -11.95 5.90
CA LEU A 285 17.44 -11.25 6.67
C LEU A 285 17.25 -11.79 8.09
N THR A 286 17.90 -12.89 8.46
CA THR A 286 17.83 -13.38 9.84
C THR A 286 18.61 -12.48 10.78
N GLN A 287 18.39 -12.60 12.09
CA GLN A 287 19.14 -11.81 13.07
C GLN A 287 20.63 -12.11 13.00
N ALA A 288 21.00 -13.39 12.81
CA ALA A 288 22.39 -13.80 12.59
C ALA A 288 22.97 -13.25 11.28
N GLY A 289 22.19 -13.28 10.19
CA GLY A 289 22.57 -12.71 8.90
C GLY A 289 22.84 -11.21 8.97
N CYS A 290 21.90 -10.44 9.50
CA CYS A 290 22.04 -9.00 9.67
C CYS A 290 23.18 -8.65 10.62
N ALA A 291 23.39 -9.38 11.72
CA ALA A 291 24.52 -9.14 12.61
C ALA A 291 25.88 -9.29 11.88
N ARG A 292 26.02 -10.33 11.04
CA ARG A 292 27.21 -10.52 10.19
C ARG A 292 27.35 -9.38 9.18
N LEU A 293 26.28 -9.02 8.47
CA LEU A 293 26.29 -7.92 7.50
C LEU A 293 26.66 -6.58 8.15
N ASN A 294 26.13 -6.28 9.34
CA ASN A 294 26.44 -5.05 10.08
C ASN A 294 27.95 -4.95 10.41
N VAL A 295 28.58 -6.08 10.76
CA VAL A 295 30.04 -6.13 10.97
C VAL A 295 30.80 -5.92 9.66
N GLU A 296 30.36 -6.54 8.56
CA GLU A 296 30.99 -6.38 7.25
C GLU A 296 30.86 -4.94 6.70
N ILE A 297 29.69 -4.31 6.88
CA ILE A 297 29.40 -2.93 6.44
C ILE A 297 30.17 -1.92 7.29
N GLY A 298 30.33 -2.19 8.60
CA GLY A 298 31.06 -1.33 9.51
C GLY A 298 30.26 -0.10 9.96
N ASP A 299 28.93 -0.18 10.03
CA ASP A 299 28.03 0.93 10.32
C ASP A 299 27.53 0.98 11.76
N ARG A 300 28.44 0.72 12.70
CA ARG A 300 28.15 0.76 14.15
C ARG A 300 27.65 2.13 14.60
N ASN A 301 28.13 3.20 13.98
CA ASN A 301 27.73 4.57 14.32
C ASN A 301 26.27 4.78 13.94
N GLU A 302 25.90 4.44 12.71
CA GLU A 302 24.55 4.57 12.18
C GLU A 302 23.56 3.67 12.94
N ILE A 303 23.98 2.46 13.32
CA ILE A 303 23.17 1.56 14.17
C ILE A 303 22.91 2.17 15.55
N SER A 304 23.89 2.88 16.12
CA SER A 304 23.74 3.55 17.41
C SER A 304 23.09 4.93 17.33
N GLY A 305 22.66 5.37 16.14
CA GLY A 305 22.05 6.67 15.91
C GLY A 305 23.04 7.85 15.85
N HIS A 306 24.33 7.58 15.75
CA HIS A 306 25.37 8.60 15.71
C HIS A 306 25.81 8.89 14.27
N VAL A 307 25.96 10.17 13.94
CA VAL A 307 26.54 10.63 12.68
C VAL A 307 28.05 10.63 12.82
N SER A 308 28.76 9.98 11.91
CA SER A 308 30.22 10.02 11.87
C SER A 308 30.70 10.74 10.62
N ASP A 309 31.60 11.70 10.82
CA ASP A 309 32.32 12.37 9.73
C ASP A 309 33.36 11.46 9.08
N THR A 310 33.58 10.27 9.67
CA THR A 310 34.53 9.27 9.20
C THR A 310 33.85 7.92 9.04
N GLY A 311 33.78 7.38 7.83
CA GLY A 311 33.16 6.09 7.60
C GLY A 311 32.55 5.96 6.21
N PRO A 312 31.95 4.80 5.90
CA PRO A 312 31.39 4.53 4.58
C PRO A 312 30.20 5.45 4.22
N PHE A 313 29.50 5.99 5.23
CA PHE A 313 28.34 6.87 5.05
C PHE A 313 28.66 8.36 5.28
N ALA A 314 29.94 8.74 5.42
CA ALA A 314 30.32 10.13 5.65
C ALA A 314 29.82 11.04 4.50
N GLY A 315 29.09 12.09 4.86
CA GLY A 315 28.49 13.02 3.91
C GLY A 315 27.25 12.51 3.16
N ILE A 316 26.64 11.41 3.64
CA ILE A 316 25.36 10.88 3.15
C ILE A 316 24.31 11.06 4.25
N VAL A 317 23.17 11.68 3.90
CA VAL A 317 22.06 11.81 4.86
C VAL A 317 21.39 10.45 5.04
N CYS A 318 21.48 9.88 6.24
CA CYS A 318 20.94 8.56 6.57
C CYS A 318 19.74 8.68 7.52
N GLN A 319 18.60 8.11 7.15
CA GLN A 319 17.40 8.07 8.00
C GLN A 319 16.64 6.77 7.81
N SER A 320 15.95 6.31 8.86
CA SER A 320 15.11 5.12 8.81
C SER A 320 13.71 5.37 9.33
N ILE A 321 12.77 4.63 8.78
CA ILE A 321 11.35 4.68 9.12
C ILE A 321 10.88 3.26 9.38
N GLY A 322 10.18 3.07 10.50
CA GLY A 322 9.47 1.83 10.83
C GLY A 322 7.98 2.08 10.95
N SER A 323 7.16 1.06 10.75
CA SER A 323 5.71 1.16 10.90
C SER A 323 5.15 0.09 11.84
N ARG A 324 3.95 0.32 12.36
CA ARG A 324 3.28 -0.62 13.25
C ARG A 324 1.97 -1.14 12.69
N LEU A 325 1.84 -2.45 12.56
CA LEU A 325 0.55 -3.11 12.38
C LEU A 325 -0.11 -3.31 13.75
N ALA A 326 -1.38 -2.94 13.89
CA ALA A 326 -2.04 -3.00 15.18
C ALA A 326 -2.45 -4.43 15.57
N HIS A 327 -2.97 -5.19 14.61
CA HIS A 327 -3.46 -6.56 14.81
C HIS A 327 -3.20 -7.45 13.58
N ALA A 328 -3.07 -8.75 13.80
CA ALA A 328 -2.97 -9.74 12.72
C ALA A 328 -4.12 -9.62 11.71
N THR A 329 -5.36 -9.47 12.20
CA THR A 329 -6.58 -9.46 11.38
C THR A 329 -6.70 -8.26 10.43
N THR A 330 -5.93 -7.20 10.67
CA THR A 330 -5.91 -5.98 9.85
C THR A 330 -4.81 -6.00 8.79
N GLY A 331 -3.84 -6.91 8.91
CA GLY A 331 -2.90 -7.24 7.84
C GLY A 331 -3.52 -8.13 6.77
N LYS A 332 -2.93 -8.13 5.58
CA LYS A 332 -3.24 -9.13 4.54
C LYS A 332 -2.24 -10.26 4.58
N PHE A 333 -2.62 -11.42 4.04
CA PHE A 333 -1.69 -12.54 3.88
C PHE A 333 -0.50 -12.15 3.00
N PRO A 334 0.75 -12.52 3.36
CA PRO A 334 1.14 -13.34 4.52
C PRO A 334 1.37 -12.58 5.84
N LEU A 335 1.34 -11.25 5.84
CA LEU A 335 1.68 -10.41 7.00
C LEU A 335 0.77 -10.65 8.22
N ASN A 336 -0.50 -11.02 8.00
CA ASN A 336 -1.39 -11.41 9.10
C ASN A 336 -0.96 -12.70 9.80
N PHE A 337 -0.36 -13.63 9.07
CA PHE A 337 0.11 -14.92 9.59
C PHE A 337 1.43 -14.77 10.34
N THR A 338 2.36 -13.96 9.81
CA THR A 338 3.67 -13.72 10.43
C THR A 338 3.60 -12.76 11.61
N TYR A 339 2.67 -11.80 11.63
CA TYR A 339 2.47 -10.86 12.74
C TYR A 339 2.52 -11.48 14.15
N PRO A 340 1.71 -12.51 14.48
CA PRO A 340 1.73 -13.09 15.83
C PRO A 340 3.06 -13.77 16.16
N LEU A 341 3.75 -14.33 15.17
CA LEU A 341 5.09 -14.93 15.36
C LEU A 341 6.09 -13.82 15.70
N VAL A 342 6.21 -12.80 14.85
CA VAL A 342 7.10 -11.65 15.08
C VAL A 342 6.80 -11.02 16.45
N LYS A 343 5.52 -10.86 16.80
CA LYS A 343 5.12 -10.28 18.08
C LYS A 343 5.58 -11.08 19.28
N TRP A 344 5.61 -12.41 19.16
CA TRP A 344 6.05 -13.30 20.22
C TRP A 344 7.56 -13.20 20.48
N PHE A 345 8.37 -13.07 19.42
CA PHE A 345 9.84 -12.97 19.54
C PHE A 345 10.31 -11.55 19.86
N ASP A 346 9.80 -10.55 19.13
CA ASP A 346 10.47 -9.25 18.99
C ASP A 346 9.54 -8.05 19.31
N GLY A 347 8.27 -8.30 19.66
CA GLY A 347 7.33 -7.26 20.10
C GLY A 347 6.57 -6.53 18.97
N PRO A 348 6.23 -5.24 19.13
CA PRO A 348 5.48 -4.47 18.12
C PRO A 348 6.14 -4.54 16.74
N ASN A 349 5.35 -4.77 15.69
CA ASN A 349 5.86 -5.04 14.35
C ASN A 349 4.88 -4.63 13.24
N ASP A 350 5.35 -4.60 12.00
CA ASP A 350 4.56 -4.30 10.80
C ASP A 350 3.94 -5.53 10.12
N GLY A 351 3.99 -6.68 10.80
CA GLY A 351 3.63 -7.99 10.25
C GLY A 351 4.82 -8.79 9.75
N LEU A 352 5.99 -8.20 9.54
CA LEU A 352 7.20 -8.92 9.11
C LEU A 352 8.45 -8.54 9.92
N VAL A 353 8.64 -7.25 10.18
CA VAL A 353 9.81 -6.71 10.87
C VAL A 353 9.37 -6.03 12.17
N ALA A 354 10.11 -6.30 13.24
CA ALA A 354 9.81 -5.75 14.55
C ALA A 354 10.47 -4.39 14.80
N GLN A 355 9.85 -3.62 15.70
CA GLN A 355 10.26 -2.28 16.07
C GLN A 355 11.76 -2.16 16.40
N PRO A 356 12.38 -3.07 17.20
CA PRO A 356 13.80 -2.96 17.53
C PRO A 356 14.75 -3.11 16.33
N SER A 357 14.26 -3.61 15.19
CA SER A 357 15.07 -3.85 13.99
C SER A 357 15.09 -2.66 13.02
N PHE A 358 14.23 -1.66 13.19
CA PHE A 358 14.16 -0.50 12.28
C PHE A 358 15.12 0.67 12.56
N PRO A 359 15.57 0.96 13.80
CA PRO A 359 16.43 2.11 14.06
C PRO A 359 17.77 1.99 13.31
N TRP A 360 18.09 3.02 12.51
CA TRP A 360 19.35 3.13 11.78
C TRP A 360 19.51 4.55 11.21
N GLY A 361 20.75 5.03 11.15
CA GLY A 361 21.07 6.36 10.64
C GLY A 361 20.84 7.46 11.65
N GLU A 362 20.88 8.71 11.20
CA GLU A 362 20.85 9.90 12.06
C GLU A 362 19.48 10.15 12.67
N HIS A 363 18.43 9.69 12.00
CA HIS A 363 17.05 9.90 12.41
C HIS A 363 16.22 8.65 12.17
N PHE A 364 15.56 8.17 13.23
CA PHE A 364 14.57 7.11 13.15
C PHE A 364 13.17 7.67 13.42
N THR A 365 12.23 7.38 12.53
CA THR A 365 10.81 7.70 12.71
C THR A 365 9.98 6.43 12.90
N TRP A 366 9.20 6.39 13.98
CA TRP A 366 8.20 5.34 14.21
C TRP A 366 6.80 5.81 13.77
N LEU A 367 6.21 5.09 12.82
CA LEU A 367 4.87 5.38 12.32
C LEU A 367 3.82 4.50 12.98
N GLU A 368 2.94 5.15 13.73
CA GLU A 368 1.79 4.53 14.36
C GLU A 368 0.56 5.41 14.13
N PRO A 369 -0.32 5.06 13.16
CA PRO A 369 -1.48 5.88 12.86
C PRO A 369 -2.51 5.75 13.99
N ASN A 370 -3.31 6.80 14.16
CA ASN A 370 -4.44 6.79 15.09
C ASN A 370 -5.48 5.73 14.65
N GLY A 371 -5.76 4.76 15.50
CA GLY A 371 -6.81 3.77 15.28
C GLY A 371 -6.37 2.32 15.53
N THR A 372 -7.23 1.38 15.14
CA THR A 372 -7.05 -0.06 15.42
C THR A 372 -6.46 -0.86 14.25
N ARG A 373 -6.18 -0.20 13.11
CA ARG A 373 -5.71 -0.87 11.88
C ARG A 373 -4.19 -0.99 11.85
N GLY A 374 -3.47 0.10 12.11
CA GLY A 374 -2.02 0.18 11.94
C GLY A 374 -1.58 0.21 10.47
N ILE A 375 -0.27 0.17 10.22
CA ILE A 375 0.37 0.14 8.90
C ILE A 375 1.23 -1.12 8.83
N SER A 376 0.92 -2.00 7.88
CA SER A 376 1.71 -3.20 7.63
C SER A 376 2.90 -2.93 6.73
N HIS A 377 3.82 -3.89 6.66
CA HIS A 377 4.99 -3.86 5.80
C HIS A 377 4.63 -3.51 4.33
N ALA A 378 3.57 -4.14 3.80
CA ALA A 378 3.15 -3.93 2.41
C ALA A 378 2.39 -2.61 2.18
N ASP A 379 1.87 -1.98 3.23
CA ASP A 379 1.17 -0.70 3.08
C ASP A 379 2.15 0.45 2.86
N MET A 380 3.36 0.35 3.39
CA MET A 380 4.42 1.34 3.20
C MET A 380 4.91 1.45 1.76
N ILE A 381 4.56 0.50 0.90
CA ILE A 381 4.82 0.54 -0.55
C ILE A 381 3.52 0.65 -1.37
N ASP A 382 2.39 0.90 -0.71
CA ASP A 382 1.07 1.01 -1.34
C ASP A 382 0.68 -0.21 -2.19
N LEU A 383 1.15 -1.41 -1.81
CA LEU A 383 1.00 -2.64 -2.59
C LEU A 383 -0.47 -2.94 -2.91
N ASN A 384 -1.32 -2.70 -1.91
CA ASN A 384 -2.74 -2.98 -1.96
C ASN A 384 -3.58 -1.80 -2.45
N ARG A 385 -2.97 -0.63 -2.66
CA ARG A 385 -3.66 0.62 -3.01
C ARG A 385 -4.81 0.94 -2.05
N GLU A 386 -4.65 0.58 -0.78
CA GLU A 386 -5.65 0.78 0.26
C GLU A 386 -5.57 2.21 0.80
N ASN A 387 -6.72 2.83 1.09
CA ASN A 387 -6.77 4.12 1.76
C ASN A 387 -6.89 3.87 3.26
N ILE A 388 -5.81 4.12 3.99
CA ILE A 388 -5.74 3.90 5.43
C ILE A 388 -6.22 5.16 6.16
N PRO A 389 -7.25 5.08 7.02
CA PRO A 389 -7.69 6.23 7.80
C PRO A 389 -6.53 6.82 8.62
N GLY A 390 -6.30 8.12 8.50
CA GLY A 390 -5.25 8.83 9.23
C GLY A 390 -3.83 8.67 8.65
N PHE A 391 -3.64 7.90 7.58
CA PHE A 391 -2.33 7.74 6.95
C PHE A 391 -2.45 7.65 5.42
N ASP A 392 -1.95 8.67 4.72
CA ASP A 392 -1.77 8.62 3.27
C ASP A 392 -0.30 8.32 2.96
N VAL A 393 -0.01 7.08 2.55
CA VAL A 393 1.34 6.67 2.16
C VAL A 393 1.90 7.53 1.03
N ARG A 394 1.07 8.01 0.10
CA ARG A 394 1.56 8.86 -1.00
C ARG A 394 2.02 10.22 -0.48
N GLU A 395 1.21 10.83 0.39
CA GLU A 395 1.56 12.11 1.00
C GLU A 395 2.78 11.96 1.91
N PHE A 396 2.90 10.85 2.63
CA PHE A 396 4.07 10.53 3.45
C PHE A 396 5.37 10.58 2.64
N TYR A 397 5.42 9.90 1.47
CA TYR A 397 6.59 9.95 0.60
C TYR A 397 6.82 11.34 -0.01
N VAL A 398 5.75 12.06 -0.34
CA VAL A 398 5.87 13.47 -0.80
C VAL A 398 6.58 14.32 0.25
N GLN A 399 6.23 14.17 1.54
CA GLN A 399 6.86 14.90 2.63
C GLN A 399 8.33 14.51 2.83
N ILE A 400 8.69 13.23 2.69
CA ILE A 400 10.10 12.79 2.70
C ILE A 400 10.88 13.51 1.60
N VAL A 401 10.41 13.44 0.35
CA VAL A 401 11.14 14.03 -0.79
C VAL A 401 11.16 15.56 -0.71
N ALA A 402 10.09 16.18 -0.18
CA ALA A 402 10.07 17.62 0.07
C ALA A 402 11.10 18.03 1.14
N ALA A 403 11.27 17.24 2.20
CA ALA A 403 12.30 17.48 3.21
C ALA A 403 13.72 17.36 2.62
N LEU A 404 13.96 16.39 1.73
CA LEU A 404 15.23 16.27 1.00
C LEU A 404 15.50 17.52 0.15
N LYS A 405 14.49 18.00 -0.58
CA LYS A 405 14.59 19.25 -1.37
C LYS A 405 14.93 20.44 -0.49
N GLN A 406 14.30 20.56 0.69
CA GLN A 406 14.58 21.64 1.64
C GLN A 406 16.02 21.60 2.17
N ARG A 407 16.63 20.41 2.26
CA ARG A 407 18.04 20.23 2.60
C ARG A 407 19.01 20.50 1.43
N GLY A 408 18.50 20.86 0.25
CA GLY A 408 19.32 21.12 -0.95
C GLY A 408 19.80 19.85 -1.65
N LEU A 409 19.19 18.70 -1.34
CA LEU A 409 19.45 17.41 -1.97
C LEU A 409 18.54 17.14 -3.16
#